data_AF-A0A8J8F0W4-F1
#
_entry.id   AF-A0A8J8F0W4-F1
#
_cell.length_a   1.000
_cell.length_b   1.000
_cell.length_c   1.000
_cell.angle_alpha   90.00
_cell.angle_beta   90.00
_cell.angle_gamma   90.00
#
_symmetry.space_group_name_H-M   'P 1'
#
loop_
_entity.id
_entity.type
_entity.pdbx_description
1 polymer ?
#
loop_
_entity_poly.entity_id
_entity_poly.type
_entity_poly.pdbx_seq_one_letter_code
_entity_poly.pdbx_strand_id
1 'polypeptide(L)'
;MKRKYFLLAILIIAVVINASAMLYSKSTVNLRPTEYHSSSGEHLYPTPVPAHGTAWANFSNAFVISVMKDSGKIIVRAEPKEGYTIERLKVLVYRQYGNGLYVDTGLGAGNLKIYREKTRNGGAMVIEGFPQEDLGRGSVELILMDRVPEILEKVISLHVEVVAKRGSRSYGGEWDFVVPNPSE
;
A
#
# COMPACT_ATOMS: atom_id res chain seq x y z
N MET A 1 4.16 5.82 62.11
CA MET A 1 4.94 6.44 61.02
C MET A 1 4.89 5.70 59.68
N LYS A 2 4.55 4.40 59.59
CA LYS A 2 4.61 3.62 58.33
C LYS A 2 3.51 3.94 57.28
N ARG A 3 2.32 4.38 57.70
CA ARG A 3 1.19 4.69 56.78
C ARG A 3 1.38 5.97 55.94
N LYS A 4 2.11 6.98 56.46
CA LYS A 4 2.32 8.25 55.76
C LYS A 4 3.24 8.09 54.54
N TYR A 5 4.26 7.23 54.64
CA TYR A 5 5.18 6.94 53.54
C TYR A 5 4.56 6.06 52.44
N PHE A 6 3.62 5.18 52.82
CA PHE A 6 2.90 4.34 51.86
C PHE A 6 1.97 5.16 50.96
N LEU A 7 1.26 6.14 51.53
CA LEU A 7 0.42 7.07 50.77
C LEU A 7 1.25 7.97 49.85
N LEU A 8 2.43 8.41 50.30
CA LEU A 8 3.35 9.21 49.48
C LEU A 8 3.88 8.40 48.28
N ALA A 9 4.23 7.13 48.49
CA ALA A 9 4.70 6.25 47.43
C ALA A 9 3.62 5.97 46.36
N ILE A 10 2.37 5.77 46.77
CA ILE A 10 1.24 5.60 45.84
C ILE A 10 0.99 6.88 45.04
N LEU A 11 1.10 8.05 45.70
CA LEU A 11 0.93 9.34 45.02
C LEU A 11 2.01 9.55 43.95
N ILE A 12 3.27 9.21 44.26
CA ILE A 12 4.38 9.32 43.29
C ILE A 12 4.17 8.35 42.12
N ILE A 13 3.76 7.11 42.38
CA ILE A 13 3.47 6.14 41.31
C ILE A 13 2.30 6.62 40.43
N ALA A 14 1.25 7.17 41.02
CA ALA A 14 0.12 7.73 40.28
C ALA A 14 0.50 8.96 39.43
N VAL A 15 1.42 9.79 39.93
CA VAL A 15 1.97 10.93 39.17
C VAL A 15 2.88 10.46 38.03
N VAL A 16 3.74 9.45 38.26
CA VAL A 16 4.60 8.88 37.22
C VAL A 16 3.78 8.16 36.15
N ILE A 17 2.75 7.40 36.52
CA ILE A 17 1.84 6.75 35.56
C ILE A 17 1.05 7.79 34.75
N ASN A 18 0.53 8.85 35.38
CA ASN A 18 -0.14 9.93 34.65
C ASN A 18 0.80 10.73 33.74
N ALA A 19 2.04 11.00 34.18
CA ALA A 19 3.04 11.66 33.36
C ALA A 19 3.47 10.77 32.17
N SER A 20 3.60 9.46 32.38
CA SER A 20 3.91 8.48 31.32
C SER A 20 2.76 8.36 30.32
N ALA A 21 1.51 8.38 30.80
CA ALA A 21 0.31 8.40 29.96
C ALA A 21 0.16 9.72 29.18
N MET A 22 0.59 10.86 29.75
CA MET A 22 0.67 12.14 29.03
C MET A 22 1.82 12.19 28.02
N LEU A 23 2.96 11.53 28.28
CA LEU A 23 4.06 11.42 27.31
C LEU A 23 3.73 10.45 26.16
N TYR A 24 2.90 9.44 26.41
CA TYR A 24 2.40 8.53 25.38
C TYR A 24 1.10 8.98 24.69
N SER A 25 0.47 10.05 25.18
CA SER A 25 -0.77 10.60 24.62
C SER A 25 -0.55 12.03 24.15
N LYS A 26 -0.50 12.20 22.82
CA LYS A 26 -0.41 13.46 22.05
C LYS A 26 0.98 13.87 21.54
N SER A 27 1.76 12.88 21.08
CA SER A 27 2.33 12.99 19.73
C SER A 27 1.37 12.39 18.71
N THR A 28 0.11 12.84 18.72
CA THR A 28 -0.68 12.86 17.50
C THR A 28 -0.54 14.26 16.96
N VAL A 29 0.64 14.54 16.40
CA VAL A 29 0.68 15.52 15.33
C VAL A 29 -0.35 14.99 14.35
N ASN A 30 -1.50 15.64 14.30
CA ASN A 30 -2.46 15.52 13.23
C ASN A 30 -1.77 16.04 11.97
N LEU A 31 -0.75 15.31 11.51
CA LEU A 31 -0.44 15.24 10.11
C LEU A 31 -1.67 14.55 9.54
N ARG A 32 -2.68 15.35 9.18
CA ARG A 32 -3.62 14.94 8.15
C ARG A 32 -2.75 14.30 7.07
N PRO A 33 -3.05 13.07 6.63
CA PRO A 33 -2.46 12.59 5.40
C PRO A 33 -2.62 13.73 4.41
N THR A 34 -1.54 14.20 3.82
CA THR A 34 -1.67 15.04 2.63
C THR A 34 -2.23 14.06 1.61
N GLU A 35 -3.56 13.92 1.60
CA GLU A 35 -4.32 13.27 0.55
C GLU A 35 -4.00 14.07 -0.69
N TYR A 36 -2.99 13.59 -1.42
CA TYR A 36 -2.63 14.14 -2.69
C TYR A 36 -3.50 13.42 -3.71
N HIS A 37 -4.61 14.06 -4.05
CA HIS A 37 -5.28 13.77 -5.31
C HIS A 37 -4.37 14.28 -6.43
N SER A 38 -4.22 13.46 -7.47
CA SER A 38 -3.54 13.81 -8.72
C SER A 38 -3.82 15.27 -9.11
N SER A 39 -2.80 16.03 -9.48
CA SER A 39 -2.92 17.43 -9.94
C SER A 39 -3.78 17.65 -11.18
N SER A 40 -4.39 16.60 -11.75
CA SER A 40 -5.21 16.71 -12.95
C SER A 40 -6.70 16.90 -12.69
N GLY A 41 -7.20 16.86 -11.44
CA GLY A 41 -8.61 17.23 -11.13
C GLY A 41 -9.71 16.42 -11.83
N GLU A 42 -9.37 15.50 -12.72
CA GLU A 42 -10.26 14.67 -13.51
C GLU A 42 -9.77 13.22 -13.40
N HIS A 43 -10.18 12.54 -12.34
CA HIS A 43 -10.16 11.08 -12.30
C HIS A 43 -11.31 10.56 -13.16
N LEU A 44 -11.16 10.63 -14.48
CA LEU A 44 -12.23 10.25 -15.40
C LEU A 44 -12.18 8.77 -15.82
N TYR A 45 -11.01 8.12 -15.86
CA TYR A 45 -10.93 6.71 -16.29
C TYR A 45 -9.76 5.95 -15.65
N PRO A 46 -9.94 4.64 -15.35
CA PRO A 46 -8.81 3.77 -15.03
C PRO A 46 -7.87 3.69 -16.24
N THR A 47 -6.56 3.68 -15.98
CA THR A 47 -5.55 3.65 -17.03
C THR A 47 -5.42 2.24 -17.61
N PRO A 48 -5.57 2.06 -18.94
CA PRO A 48 -5.39 0.76 -19.56
C PRO A 48 -3.91 0.36 -19.54
N VAL A 49 -3.63 -0.87 -19.12
CA VAL A 49 -2.30 -1.48 -19.24
C VAL A 49 -2.20 -2.17 -20.60
N PRO A 50 -1.21 -1.84 -21.44
CA PRO A 50 -1.03 -2.52 -22.72
C PRO A 50 -0.87 -4.03 -22.54
N ALA A 51 -1.31 -4.83 -23.54
CA ALA A 51 -1.26 -6.28 -23.47
C ALA A 51 0.17 -6.84 -23.25
N HIS A 52 1.15 -6.17 -23.85
CA HIS A 52 2.58 -6.37 -23.63
C HIS A 52 3.22 -5.01 -23.39
N GLY A 53 3.25 -4.57 -22.14
CA GLY A 53 3.79 -3.26 -21.82
C GLY A 53 3.57 -2.83 -20.39
N THR A 54 3.76 -1.53 -20.18
CA THR A 54 3.72 -0.93 -18.86
C THR A 54 2.90 0.35 -18.91
N ALA A 55 1.93 0.45 -18.02
CA ALA A 55 1.32 1.73 -17.67
C ALA A 55 1.97 2.24 -16.37
N TRP A 56 2.14 3.54 -16.25
CA TRP A 56 2.74 4.13 -15.06
C TRP A 56 2.14 5.49 -14.74
N ALA A 57 2.23 5.86 -13.47
CA ALA A 57 1.82 7.15 -12.94
C ALA A 57 2.93 7.69 -12.02
N ASN A 58 3.22 8.98 -12.15
CA ASN A 58 4.30 9.64 -11.41
C ASN A 58 3.72 10.62 -10.40
N PHE A 59 4.08 10.45 -9.14
CA PHE A 59 3.50 11.22 -8.04
C PHE A 59 4.52 12.18 -7.46
N SER A 60 4.37 13.46 -7.82
CA SER A 60 4.90 14.64 -7.10
C SER A 60 6.34 14.52 -6.59
N ASN A 61 7.20 13.89 -7.38
CA ASN A 61 8.60 13.64 -7.04
C ASN A 61 8.88 12.69 -5.88
N ALA A 62 7.87 11.99 -5.35
CA ALA A 62 8.06 11.04 -4.26
C ALA A 62 8.28 9.61 -4.77
N PHE A 63 7.47 9.17 -5.74
CA PHE A 63 7.54 7.81 -6.27
C PHE A 63 6.86 7.69 -7.65
N VAL A 64 7.07 6.55 -8.29
CA VAL A 64 6.39 6.12 -9.51
C VAL A 64 5.65 4.82 -9.21
N ILE A 65 4.39 4.74 -9.64
CA ILE A 65 3.61 3.50 -9.68
C ILE A 65 3.69 2.98 -11.11
N SER A 66 3.95 1.69 -11.28
CA SER A 66 3.88 1.04 -12.58
C SER A 66 3.13 -0.28 -12.47
N VAL A 67 2.34 -0.58 -13.51
CA VAL A 67 1.73 -1.89 -13.72
C VAL A 67 2.19 -2.40 -15.07
N MET A 68 2.85 -3.55 -15.05
CA MET A 68 3.35 -4.23 -16.23
C MET A 68 2.60 -5.53 -16.43
N LYS A 69 2.27 -5.84 -17.68
CA LYS A 69 1.77 -7.14 -18.08
C LYS A 69 2.83 -7.85 -18.91
N ASP A 70 3.24 -9.03 -18.43
CA ASP A 70 4.23 -9.87 -19.09
C ASP A 70 3.86 -11.36 -18.91
N SER A 71 3.62 -12.07 -20.01
CA SER A 71 3.55 -13.53 -20.05
C SER A 71 2.66 -14.17 -18.96
N GLY A 72 1.42 -13.66 -18.79
CA GLY A 72 0.46 -14.14 -17.79
C GLY A 72 0.69 -13.62 -16.36
N LYS A 73 1.66 -12.71 -16.18
CA LYS A 73 1.95 -12.02 -14.92
C LYS A 73 1.52 -10.57 -15.03
N ILE A 74 0.98 -10.06 -13.93
CA ILE A 74 0.73 -8.64 -13.72
C ILE A 74 1.65 -8.21 -12.58
N ILE A 75 2.61 -7.36 -12.89
CA ILE A 75 3.61 -6.88 -11.95
C ILE A 75 3.21 -5.46 -11.57
N VAL A 76 2.90 -5.26 -10.28
CA VAL A 76 2.62 -3.94 -9.72
C VAL A 76 3.84 -3.50 -8.92
N ARG A 77 4.45 -2.38 -9.29
CA ARG A 77 5.67 -1.89 -8.65
C ARG A 77 5.51 -0.44 -8.22
N ALA A 78 5.97 -0.15 -7.01
CA ALA A 78 6.22 1.19 -6.50
C ALA A 78 7.72 1.43 -6.39
N GLU A 79 8.22 2.46 -7.07
CA GLU A 79 9.62 2.85 -7.03
C GLU A 79 9.74 4.25 -6.40
N PRO A 80 10.49 4.41 -5.30
CA PRO A 80 10.70 5.72 -4.72
C PRO A 80 11.67 6.53 -5.57
N LYS A 81 11.50 7.85 -5.58
CA LYS A 81 12.52 8.77 -6.11
C LYS A 81 13.60 9.02 -5.06
N GLU A 82 14.67 9.70 -5.46
CA GLU A 82 15.81 9.99 -4.60
C GLU A 82 15.40 10.67 -3.29
N GLY A 83 15.87 10.12 -2.16
CA GLY A 83 15.56 10.61 -0.82
C GLY A 83 14.19 10.17 -0.28
N TYR A 84 13.50 9.26 -0.97
CA TYR A 84 12.26 8.63 -0.50
C TYR A 84 12.44 7.12 -0.30
N THR A 85 11.58 6.53 0.53
CA THR A 85 11.48 5.08 0.74
C THR A 85 10.00 4.70 0.69
N ILE A 86 9.62 3.65 -0.04
CA ILE A 86 8.25 3.13 0.04
C ILE A 86 8.05 2.53 1.43
N GLU A 87 6.87 2.70 2.03
CA GLU A 87 6.50 2.06 3.28
C GLU A 87 5.48 0.94 3.07
N ARG A 88 4.60 1.13 2.08
CA ARG A 88 3.52 0.22 1.79
C ARG A 88 3.10 0.38 0.35
N LEU A 89 2.93 -0.75 -0.33
CA LEU A 89 2.23 -0.88 -1.59
C LEU A 89 1.00 -1.75 -1.34
N LYS A 90 -0.20 -1.22 -1.54
CA LYS A 90 -1.47 -1.94 -1.39
C LYS A 90 -2.17 -2.02 -2.74
N VAL A 91 -2.64 -3.21 -3.10
CA VAL A 91 -3.33 -3.48 -4.36
C VAL A 91 -4.67 -4.14 -4.03
N LEU A 92 -5.76 -3.52 -4.47
CA LEU A 92 -7.09 -4.10 -4.43
C LEU A 92 -7.40 -4.65 -5.81
N VAL A 93 -7.62 -5.96 -5.86
CA VAL A 93 -7.91 -6.68 -7.09
C VAL A 93 -9.41 -6.96 -7.16
N TYR A 94 -10.05 -6.36 -8.16
CA TYR A 94 -11.44 -6.59 -8.51
C TYR A 94 -11.52 -7.48 -9.74
N ARG A 95 -12.26 -8.57 -9.63
CA ARG A 95 -12.46 -9.55 -10.70
C ARG A 95 -13.90 -10.02 -10.70
N GLN A 96 -14.44 -10.22 -11.90
CA GLN A 96 -15.80 -10.72 -12.04
C GLN A 96 -15.90 -12.23 -11.76
N TYR A 97 -14.84 -13.03 -11.98
CA TYR A 97 -14.87 -14.50 -11.80
C TYR A 97 -13.51 -15.13 -11.45
N GLY A 98 -13.54 -16.38 -10.95
CA GLY A 98 -12.37 -17.22 -10.64
C GLY A 98 -12.05 -17.26 -9.13
N ASN A 99 -11.14 -18.13 -8.68
CA ASN A 99 -10.61 -18.15 -7.29
C ASN A 99 -9.08 -18.24 -7.20
N GLY A 100 -8.36 -18.52 -8.30
CA GLY A 100 -6.90 -18.68 -8.28
C GLY A 100 -6.17 -17.42 -8.77
N LEU A 101 -5.92 -16.47 -7.88
CA LEU A 101 -4.90 -15.44 -8.09
C LEU A 101 -3.73 -15.79 -7.18
N TYR A 102 -2.58 -16.12 -7.77
CA TYR A 102 -1.37 -16.37 -7.01
C TYR A 102 -0.62 -15.06 -6.86
N VAL A 103 -0.07 -14.85 -5.67
CA VAL A 103 0.67 -13.63 -5.33
C VAL A 103 2.07 -14.05 -4.93
N ASP A 104 3.04 -13.37 -5.50
CA ASP A 104 4.45 -13.49 -5.13
C ASP A 104 5.03 -12.10 -4.87
N THR A 105 6.14 -12.06 -4.13
CA THR A 105 6.94 -10.85 -3.94
C THR A 105 8.01 -10.78 -5.02
N GLY A 106 8.15 -9.61 -5.62
CA GLY A 106 9.28 -9.30 -6.47
C GLY A 106 10.41 -8.61 -5.71
N LEU A 107 11.06 -7.65 -6.36
CA LEU A 107 12.11 -6.85 -5.74
C LEU A 107 11.59 -6.05 -4.51
N GLY A 108 12.32 -6.19 -3.40
CA GLY A 108 12.24 -5.31 -2.23
C GLY A 108 11.02 -5.49 -1.31
N ALA A 109 10.05 -6.34 -1.65
CA ALA A 109 8.96 -6.70 -0.74
C ALA A 109 9.42 -7.77 0.26
N GLY A 110 9.40 -7.45 1.56
CA GLY A 110 9.81 -8.36 2.64
C GLY A 110 8.65 -9.11 3.28
N ASN A 111 7.51 -8.44 3.46
CA ASN A 111 6.32 -9.03 4.08
C ASN A 111 5.08 -8.81 3.21
N LEU A 112 4.21 -9.81 3.19
CA LEU A 112 2.92 -9.78 2.50
C LEU A 112 1.76 -9.95 3.47
N LYS A 113 0.68 -9.19 3.27
CA LYS A 113 -0.64 -9.47 3.84
C LYS A 113 -1.64 -9.63 2.73
N ILE A 114 -2.42 -10.72 2.79
CA ILE A 114 -3.44 -11.04 1.81
C ILE A 114 -4.75 -11.32 2.54
N TYR A 115 -5.80 -10.59 2.19
CA TYR A 115 -7.12 -10.76 2.80
C TYR A 115 -8.23 -10.32 1.83
N ARG A 116 -9.50 -10.52 2.22
CA ARG A 116 -10.65 -10.05 1.45
C ARG A 116 -11.30 -8.88 2.19
N GLU A 117 -11.68 -7.85 1.44
CA GLU A 117 -12.35 -6.67 1.98
C GLU A 117 -13.61 -6.36 1.14
N LYS A 118 -14.70 -5.93 1.81
CA LYS A 118 -15.91 -5.47 1.14
C LYS A 118 -15.78 -3.97 0.91
N THR A 119 -15.70 -3.57 -0.35
CA THR A 119 -15.54 -2.17 -0.77
C THR A 119 -16.83 -1.64 -1.39
N ARG A 120 -16.85 -0.36 -1.77
CA ARG A 120 -17.96 0.25 -2.54
C ARG A 120 -18.13 -0.41 -3.92
N ASN A 121 -17.06 -0.98 -4.49
CA ASN A 121 -17.05 -1.64 -5.79
C ASN A 121 -17.27 -3.17 -5.68
N GLY A 122 -17.66 -3.66 -4.50
CA GLY A 122 -17.86 -5.09 -4.23
C GLY A 122 -16.71 -5.72 -3.44
N GLY A 123 -16.64 -7.05 -3.45
CA GLY A 123 -15.57 -7.78 -2.76
C GLY A 123 -14.25 -7.67 -3.51
N ALA A 124 -13.21 -7.17 -2.83
CA ALA A 124 -11.85 -7.09 -3.34
C ALA A 124 -10.94 -8.10 -2.64
N MET A 125 -9.99 -8.66 -3.39
CA MET A 125 -8.80 -9.27 -2.78
C MET A 125 -7.78 -8.16 -2.54
N VAL A 126 -7.37 -7.99 -1.29
CA VAL A 126 -6.42 -6.97 -0.88
C VAL A 126 -5.07 -7.62 -0.65
N ILE A 127 -4.05 -7.04 -1.26
CA ILE A 127 -2.67 -7.50 -1.19
C ILE A 127 -1.82 -6.31 -0.74
N GLU A 128 -1.20 -6.40 0.43
CA GLU A 128 -0.28 -5.38 0.93
C GLU A 128 1.14 -5.93 0.96
N GLY A 129 2.03 -5.26 0.24
CA GLY A 129 3.47 -5.45 0.30
C GLY A 129 4.13 -4.39 1.17
N PHE A 130 4.99 -4.84 2.08
CA PHE A 130 5.84 -3.99 2.90
C PHE A 130 7.29 -4.19 2.50
N PRO A 131 8.10 -3.11 2.44
CA PRO A 131 9.50 -3.23 2.07
C PRO A 131 10.27 -4.06 3.09
N GLN A 132 11.32 -4.74 2.63
CA GLN A 132 12.35 -5.26 3.51
C GLN A 132 13.38 -4.16 3.78
N GLU A 133 13.79 -3.99 5.04
CA GLU A 133 14.71 -2.90 5.44
C GLU A 133 16.05 -2.93 4.67
N ASP A 134 16.49 -4.10 4.20
CA ASP A 134 17.80 -4.31 3.59
C ASP A 134 17.80 -4.71 2.10
N LEU A 135 16.62 -4.86 1.47
CA LEU A 135 16.54 -5.29 0.06
C LEU A 135 15.86 -4.22 -0.82
N GLY A 136 16.58 -3.80 -1.85
CA GLY A 136 16.11 -2.83 -2.84
C GLY A 136 16.39 -1.38 -2.48
N ARG A 137 16.28 -0.48 -3.45
CA ARG A 137 16.39 0.98 -3.25
C ARG A 137 15.13 1.56 -2.59
N GLY A 138 14.52 0.82 -1.66
CA GLY A 138 13.23 1.14 -1.07
C GLY A 138 12.03 0.90 -2.00
N SER A 139 12.20 0.18 -3.12
CA SER A 139 11.11 -0.21 -4.03
C SER A 139 10.35 -1.42 -3.47
N VAL A 140 9.06 -1.52 -3.83
CA VAL A 140 8.21 -2.67 -3.48
C VAL A 140 7.53 -3.18 -4.75
N GLU A 141 7.61 -4.49 -4.98
CA GLU A 141 7.02 -5.16 -6.14
C GLU A 141 6.13 -6.32 -5.71
N LEU A 142 4.92 -6.36 -6.28
CA LEU A 142 3.95 -7.43 -6.14
C LEU A 142 3.72 -8.06 -7.51
N ILE A 143 3.85 -9.39 -7.57
CA ILE A 143 3.66 -10.16 -8.80
C ILE A 143 2.37 -10.96 -8.65
N LEU A 144 1.39 -10.62 -9.47
CA LEU A 144 0.12 -11.31 -9.55
C LEU A 144 0.15 -12.26 -10.74
N MET A 145 -0.03 -13.55 -10.48
CA MET A 145 -0.09 -14.57 -11.51
C MET A 145 -1.53 -15.04 -11.66
N ASP A 146 -2.14 -14.71 -12.79
CA ASP A 146 -3.46 -15.20 -13.11
C ASP A 146 -3.34 -16.58 -13.78
N ARG A 147 -3.93 -17.60 -13.16
CA ARG A 147 -4.00 -18.97 -13.70
C ARG A 147 -5.40 -19.33 -14.19
N VAL A 148 -6.27 -18.34 -14.39
CA VAL A 148 -7.60 -18.57 -14.95
C VAL A 148 -7.47 -19.12 -16.38
N PRO A 149 -8.16 -20.23 -16.71
CA PRO A 149 -8.17 -20.77 -18.07
C PRO A 149 -8.59 -19.70 -19.08
N GLU A 150 -7.92 -19.66 -20.23
CA GLU A 150 -8.14 -18.66 -21.29
C GLU A 150 -9.63 -18.49 -21.59
N ILE A 151 -10.42 -19.57 -21.66
CA ILE A 151 -11.87 -19.53 -21.96
C ILE A 151 -12.75 -18.73 -20.97
N LEU A 152 -12.22 -18.35 -19.80
CA LEU A 152 -12.93 -17.57 -18.78
C LEU A 152 -12.49 -16.10 -18.78
N GLU A 153 -11.98 -15.59 -19.91
CA GLU A 153 -11.40 -14.25 -20.12
C GLU A 153 -12.05 -13.13 -19.30
N LYS A 154 -11.23 -12.31 -18.64
CA LYS A 154 -11.71 -11.12 -17.92
C LYS A 154 -10.72 -9.98 -17.87
N VAL A 155 -11.30 -8.80 -17.83
CA VAL A 155 -10.66 -7.57 -17.38
C VAL A 155 -10.41 -7.66 -15.88
N ILE A 156 -9.17 -7.40 -15.47
CA ILE A 156 -8.80 -7.22 -14.06
C ILE A 156 -8.73 -5.73 -13.78
N SER A 157 -9.54 -5.25 -12.84
CA SER A 157 -9.45 -3.88 -12.34
C SER A 157 -8.59 -3.87 -11.08
N LEU A 158 -7.59 -3.00 -11.07
CA LEU A 158 -6.66 -2.82 -9.97
C LEU A 158 -6.80 -1.41 -9.41
N HIS A 159 -7.00 -1.29 -8.11
CA HIS A 159 -6.81 -0.03 -7.40
C HIS A 159 -5.50 -0.14 -6.61
N VAL A 160 -4.53 0.71 -6.92
CA VAL A 160 -3.19 0.68 -6.34
C VAL A 160 -2.99 1.89 -5.44
N GLU A 161 -2.69 1.64 -4.17
CA GLU A 161 -2.36 2.65 -3.17
C GLU A 161 -0.88 2.52 -2.77
N VAL A 162 -0.15 3.63 -2.73
CA VAL A 162 1.24 3.68 -2.29
C VAL A 162 1.41 4.71 -1.21
N VAL A 163 2.20 4.37 -0.19
CA VAL A 163 2.70 5.30 0.80
C VAL A 163 4.23 5.29 0.77
N ALA A 164 4.83 6.46 0.60
CA ALA A 164 6.28 6.67 0.69
C ALA A 164 6.62 7.64 1.81
N LYS A 165 7.83 7.55 2.35
CA LYS A 165 8.37 8.46 3.37
C LYS A 165 9.60 9.20 2.89
N ARG A 166 9.78 10.41 3.44
CA ARG A 166 11.04 11.16 3.45
C ARG A 166 11.26 11.73 4.85
N GLY A 167 12.20 11.15 5.59
CA GLY A 167 12.36 11.42 7.02
C GLY A 167 11.08 11.04 7.79
N SER A 168 10.48 11.99 8.50
CA SER A 168 9.23 11.79 9.25
C SER A 168 7.94 12.09 8.46
N ARG A 169 8.04 12.55 7.21
CA ARG A 169 6.88 12.92 6.38
C ARG A 169 6.47 11.76 5.47
N SER A 170 5.16 11.49 5.40
CA SER A 170 4.56 10.49 4.51
C SER A 170 3.85 11.15 3.32
N TYR A 171 3.90 10.48 2.18
CA TYR A 171 3.37 10.90 0.89
C TYR A 171 2.54 9.74 0.33
N GLY A 172 1.25 9.99 0.07
CA GLY A 172 0.32 9.01 -0.48
C GLY A 172 0.03 9.26 -1.95
N GLY A 173 -0.35 8.19 -2.66
CA GLY A 173 -0.88 8.28 -4.02
C GLY A 173 -1.67 7.03 -4.35
N GLU A 174 -2.74 7.22 -5.11
CA GLU A 174 -3.64 6.15 -5.54
C GLU A 174 -3.85 6.23 -7.05
N TRP A 175 -3.99 5.08 -7.69
CA TRP A 175 -4.25 5.01 -9.13
C TRP A 175 -5.01 3.74 -9.52
N ASP A 176 -5.97 3.91 -10.42
CA ASP A 176 -6.74 2.81 -10.98
C ASP A 176 -6.17 2.36 -12.33
N PHE A 177 -5.99 1.05 -12.47
CA PHE A 177 -5.56 0.41 -13.71
C PHE A 177 -6.57 -0.64 -14.16
N VAL A 178 -6.66 -0.79 -15.48
CA VAL A 178 -7.41 -1.86 -16.12
C VAL A 178 -6.43 -2.69 -16.93
N VAL A 179 -6.35 -3.98 -16.62
CA VAL A 179 -5.47 -4.92 -17.30
C VAL A 179 -6.32 -5.84 -18.20
N PRO A 180 -6.21 -5.73 -19.54
CA PRO A 180 -6.85 -6.66 -20.46
C PRO A 180 -6.15 -8.03 -20.40
N ASN A 181 -6.85 -9.11 -20.77
CA ASN A 181 -6.33 -10.47 -20.69
C ASN A 181 -5.33 -10.77 -21.85
N PRO A 182 -4.45 -11.80 -21.78
CA PRO A 182 -3.38 -12.09 -22.75
C PRO A 182 -3.79 -12.38 -24.21
N SER A 183 -5.07 -12.59 -24.49
CA SER A 183 -5.57 -12.95 -25.83
C SER A 183 -5.82 -11.76 -26.77
N GLU A 184 -5.63 -10.52 -26.29
CA GLU A 184 -5.63 -9.28 -27.07
C GLU A 184 -4.21 -8.76 -27.35
#